data_AF-A0A6G3XBL5-F1
#
_entry.id   AF-A0A6G3XBL5-F1
#
_cell.length_a   1.000
_cell.length_b   1.000
_cell.length_c   1.000
_cell.angle_alpha   90.00
_cell.angle_beta   90.00
_cell.angle_gamma   90.00
#
_symmetry.space_group_name_H-M   'P 1'
#
loop_
_entity.id
_entity.type
_entity.pdbx_description
1 polymer ?
#
loop_
_entity_poly.entity_id
_entity_poly.type
_entity_poly.pdbx_seq_one_letter_code
_entity_poly.pdbx_strand_id
1 'polypeptide(L)' 'EGETLRARVVLLRDRPTGGLSAYPAARELALGHDTPVSELEPEEGSELEAVAELLAITDFAAVYLSLASTPQP' A
#
# COMPACT_ATOMS: atom_id res chain seq x y z
N GLU A 1 -5.31 27.37 6.20
CA GLU A 1 -5.31 26.32 7.25
C GLU A 1 -4.64 25.09 6.69
N GLY A 2 -3.78 24.41 7.46
CA GLY A 2 -3.10 23.20 6.99
C GLY A 2 -4.07 22.04 6.91
N GLU A 3 -4.15 21.39 5.76
CA GLU A 3 -4.93 20.16 5.60
C GLU A 3 -4.44 19.10 6.59
N THR A 4 -5.36 18.52 7.36
CA THR A 4 -4.99 17.50 8.35
C THR A 4 -4.72 16.18 7.63
N LEU A 5 -3.53 15.62 7.83
CA LEU A 5 -3.15 14.32 7.26
C LEU A 5 -4.14 13.24 7.69
N ARG A 6 -4.76 12.56 6.72
CA ARG A 6 -5.69 11.45 6.96
C ARG A 6 -4.96 10.12 6.71
N ALA A 7 -4.83 9.30 7.74
CA ALA A 7 -4.22 7.98 7.61
C ALA A 7 -5.04 7.09 6.66
N ARG A 8 -4.35 6.33 5.81
CA ARG A 8 -4.94 5.38 4.85
C ARG A 8 -4.13 4.10 4.84
N VAL A 9 -4.81 2.96 4.79
CA VAL A 9 -4.17 1.64 4.64
C VAL A 9 -4.04 1.35 3.15
N VAL A 10 -2.82 1.02 2.71
CA VAL A 10 -2.56 0.51 1.36
C VAL A 10 -2.23 -0.97 1.46
N LEU A 11 -3.07 -1.82 0.89
CA LEU A 11 -2.88 -3.26 0.86
C LEU A 11 -2.20 -3.64 -0.45
N LEU A 12 -1.07 -4.32 -0.35
CA LEU A 12 -0.34 -4.85 -1.50
C LEU A 12 -0.83 -6.28 -1.75
N ARG A 13 -1.37 -6.53 -2.93
CA ARG A 13 -1.81 -7.87 -3.33
C ARG A 13 -0.60 -8.73 -3.60
N ASP A 14 -0.34 -9.70 -2.73
CA ASP A 14 0.48 -10.85 -3.10
C ASP A 14 -0.39 -11.88 -3.86
N ARG A 15 0.18 -12.51 -4.90
CA ARG A 15 -0.40 -13.71 -5.52
C ARG A 15 0.42 -14.92 -5.05
N PRO A 16 0.26 -15.39 -3.80
CA PRO A 16 1.15 -16.41 -3.27
C PRO A 16 0.94 -17.75 -3.97
N THR A 17 2.05 -18.32 -4.42
CA THR A 17 2.18 -19.66 -5.00
C THR A 17 2.17 -20.70 -3.86
N GLY A 18 1.01 -20.93 -3.24
CA GLY A 18 0.78 -22.06 -2.34
C GLY A 18 0.72 -21.79 -0.83
N GLY A 19 0.39 -20.58 -0.38
CA GLY A 19 0.36 -20.27 1.06
C GLY A 19 -0.53 -19.10 1.46
N LEU A 20 -0.79 -19.04 2.77
CA LEU A 20 -1.65 -18.06 3.45
C LEU A 20 -1.25 -16.62 3.10
N SER A 21 -2.20 -15.84 2.57
CA SER A 21 -2.06 -14.39 2.42
C SER A 21 -2.60 -13.68 3.65
N ALA A 22 -1.91 -12.62 4.09
CA ALA A 22 -2.39 -11.74 5.14
C ALA A 22 -3.48 -10.77 4.64
N TYR A 23 -3.63 -10.61 3.32
CA TYR A 23 -4.51 -9.62 2.70
C TYR A 23 -5.96 -9.67 3.21
N PRO A 24 -6.65 -10.83 3.27
CA PRO A 24 -8.05 -10.87 3.69
C PRO A 24 -8.25 -10.41 5.13
N ALA A 25 -7.41 -10.89 6.06
CA ALA A 25 -7.49 -10.53 7.47
C ALA A 25 -7.12 -9.07 7.72
N ALA A 26 -6.11 -8.55 7.02
CA ALA A 26 -5.72 -7.14 7.11
C ALA A 26 -6.82 -6.21 6.58
N ARG A 27 -7.47 -6.59 5.47
CA ARG A 27 -8.59 -5.84 4.90
C ARG A 27 -9.79 -5.80 5.83
N GLU A 28 -10.17 -6.96 6.38
CA GLU A 28 -11.27 -7.06 7.35
C GLU A 28 -11.00 -6.17 8.57
N LEU A 29 -9.78 -6.22 9.12
CA LEU A 29 -9.39 -5.39 10.25
C LEU A 29 -9.51 -3.89 9.93
N ALA A 30 -8.97 -3.44 8.80
CA ALA A 30 -9.02 -2.02 8.42
C ALA A 30 -10.45 -1.51 8.26
N LEU A 31 -11.31 -2.29 7.59
CA LEU A 31 -12.72 -1.96 7.41
C LEU A 31 -13.49 -1.98 8.74
N GLY A 32 -13.20 -2.93 9.63
CA GLY A 32 -13.78 -2.98 10.97
C GLY A 32 -13.42 -1.78 11.84
N HIS A 33 -12.31 -1.10 11.54
CA HIS A 33 -11.88 0.14 12.18
C HIS A 33 -12.24 1.41 11.38
N ASP A 34 -13.10 1.31 10.36
CA ASP A 34 -13.53 2.43 9.51
C ASP A 34 -12.34 3.22 8.90
N THR A 35 -11.22 2.52 8.68
CA THR A 35 -10.01 3.09 8.10
C THR A 35 -10.06 2.97 6.59
N PRO A 36 -9.89 4.06 5.82
CA PRO A 36 -9.92 3.98 4.36
C PRO A 36 -8.85 3.03 3.81
N VAL A 37 -9.23 2.22 2.82
CA VAL A 37 -8.36 1.22 2.18
C VAL A 37 -8.15 1.55 0.70
N SER A 38 -6.91 1.41 0.22
CA SER A 38 -6.57 1.29 -1.20
C SER A 38 -5.87 -0.04 -1.43
N GLU A 39 -6.05 -0.62 -2.61
CA GLU A 39 -5.46 -1.91 -2.98
C GLU A 39 -4.54 -1.68 -4.19
N LEU A 40 -3.31 -2.15 -4.09
CA LEU A 40 -2.33 -2.13 -5.18
C LEU A 40 -2.12 -3.56 -5.66
N GLU A 41 -2.44 -3.78 -6.92
CA GLU A 41 -2.26 -5.07 -7.58
C GLU A 41 -1.15 -4.96 -8.63
N PRO A 42 -0.15 -5.86 -8.62
CA PRO A 42 0.87 -5.87 -9.65
C PRO A 42 0.29 -6.35 -10.98
N GLU A 43 0.94 -5.99 -12.07
CA GLU A 43 0.58 -6.47 -13.40
C GLU A 43 0.75 -8.01 -13.52
N GLU A 44 0.31 -8.58 -14.63
CA GLU A 44 0.55 -9.99 -14.93
C GLU A 44 2.06 -10.24 -15.15
N GLY A 45 2.59 -11.28 -14.50
CA GLY A 45 4.01 -11.60 -14.56
C GLY A 45 4.39 -12.74 -13.61
N SER A 46 5.67 -13.05 -13.56
CA SER A 46 6.25 -13.96 -12.57
C SER A 46 6.14 -13.37 -11.15
N GLU A 47 6.27 -14.22 -10.14
CA GLU A 47 6.25 -13.80 -8.73
C GLU A 47 7.32 -12.74 -8.42
N LEU A 48 8.53 -12.90 -8.99
CA LEU A 48 9.61 -11.93 -8.80
C LEU A 48 9.29 -10.58 -9.44
N GLU A 49 8.72 -10.57 -10.64
CA GLU A 49 8.30 -9.34 -11.32
C GLU A 49 7.22 -8.62 -10.52
N ALA A 50 6.23 -9.35 -10.03
CA ALA A 50 5.15 -8.81 -9.21
C ALA A 50 5.67 -8.16 -7.91
N VAL A 51 6.59 -8.82 -7.20
CA VAL A 51 7.20 -8.26 -5.98
C VAL A 51 8.07 -7.05 -6.31
N ALA A 52 8.88 -7.11 -7.37
CA ALA A 52 9.73 -6.01 -7.79
C ALA A 52 8.92 -4.76 -8.15
N GLU A 53 7.78 -4.93 -8.82
CA GLU A 53 6.87 -3.83 -9.15
C GLU A 53 6.28 -3.18 -7.90
N LEU A 54 5.73 -3.97 -6.98
CA LEU A 54 5.16 -3.46 -5.73
C LEU A 54 6.21 -2.71 -4.90
N LEU A 55 7.45 -3.24 -4.82
CA LEU A 55 8.55 -2.55 -4.15
C LEU A 55 8.91 -1.24 -4.84
N ALA A 56 9.01 -1.22 -6.17
CA ALA A 56 9.34 0.00 -6.90
C ALA A 56 8.28 1.10 -6.70
N ILE A 57 7.00 0.77 -6.82
CA ILE A 57 5.90 1.73 -6.62
C ILE A 57 5.89 2.27 -5.20
N THR A 58 6.05 1.40 -4.20
CA THR A 58 5.99 1.80 -2.79
C THR A 58 7.22 2.60 -2.34
N ASP A 59 8.40 2.32 -2.87
CA ASP A 59 9.62 3.10 -2.62
C ASP A 59 9.49 4.52 -3.17
N PHE A 60 9.05 4.68 -4.43
CA PHE A 60 8.75 5.99 -4.99
C PHE A 60 7.67 6.74 -4.20
N ALA A 61 6.60 6.06 -3.80
CA ALA A 61 5.55 6.67 -2.99
C ALA A 61 6.07 7.17 -1.64
N ALA A 62 6.94 6.40 -0.97
CA ALA A 62 7.54 6.81 0.29
C ALA A 62 8.38 8.08 0.15
N VAL A 63 9.14 8.21 -0.95
CA VAL A 63 9.90 9.44 -1.26
C VAL A 63 8.95 10.63 -1.47
N TYR A 64 7.91 10.49 -2.30
CA TYR A 64 6.97 11.58 -2.55
C TYR A 64 6.20 12.00 -1.30
N LEU A 65 5.76 11.05 -0.48
CA LEU A 65 5.11 11.33 0.79
C LEU A 65 6.05 12.06 1.75
N SER A 66 7.33 11.69 1.79
CA SER A 66 8.33 12.38 2.61
C SER A 66 8.53 13.83 2.16
N LEU A 67 8.64 14.06 0.86
CA LEU A 67 8.76 15.41 0.29
C LEU A 67 7.50 16.25 0.58
N ALA A 68 6.31 15.69 0.37
CA ALA A 68 5.04 16.38 0.61
C ALA A 68 4.75 16.64 2.09
N SER A 69 5.29 15.81 3.00
CA SER A 69 5.13 15.98 4.45
C SER A 69 6.11 16.98 5.05
N THR A 70 7.03 17.52 4.25
CA THR A 70 7.95 18.57 4.70
C THR A 70 7.17 19.88 4.72
N PRO A 71 7.07 20.59 5.87
CA PRO A 71 6.36 21.86 5.93
C PRO A 71 6.94 22.84 4.90
N GLN A 72 6.07 23.45 4.09
CA GLN A 72 6.50 24.49 3.17
C GLN A 72 7.00 25.70 3.99
N PRO A 73 8.17 26.28 3.68
CA PRO A 73 8.72 27.41 4.42
C PRO A 73 7.81 28.64 4.38
#